data_AF-X1DMB3-F1
#
_entry.id   AF-X1DMB3-F1
#
_cell.length_a   1.000
_cell.length_b   1.000
_cell.length_c   1.000
_cell.angle_alpha   90.00
_cell.angle_beta   90.00
_cell.angle_gamma   90.00
#
_symmetry.space_group_name_H-M   'P 1'
#
loop_
_entity.id
_entity.type
_entity.pdbx_description
1 polymer ?
#
loop_
_entity_poly.entity_id
_entity_poly.type
_entity_poly.pdbx_seq_one_letter_code
_entity_poly.pdbx_strand_id
1 'polypeptide(L)'
;MSSNLIIIDITDKEKIILDGAQVLKEIKGTGTLLVKNPTQKSRLWNLICDVKEPVNTNLDSKELSVGTLNPTQNFAKDYEIK
;
A
#
# COMPACT_ATOMS: atom_id res chain seq x y z
N MET A 1 -9.43 -3.57 -26.79
CA MET A 1 -10.20 -4.13 -25.65
C MET A 1 -9.39 -3.88 -24.40
N SER A 2 -9.90 -3.11 -23.44
CA SER A 2 -9.21 -2.92 -22.16
C SER A 2 -9.47 -4.12 -21.27
N SER A 3 -8.44 -4.87 -20.91
CA SER A 3 -8.53 -5.82 -19.80
C SER A 3 -8.91 -5.04 -18.54
N ASN A 4 -9.95 -5.46 -17.83
CA ASN A 4 -10.32 -4.90 -16.53
C ASN A 4 -9.23 -5.29 -15.51
N LEU A 5 -8.14 -4.54 -15.47
CA LEU A 5 -7.02 -4.76 -14.58
C LEU A 5 -7.30 -4.06 -13.25
N ILE A 6 -7.23 -4.80 -12.15
CA ILE A 6 -7.11 -4.19 -10.82
C ILE A 6 -5.73 -3.56 -10.76
N ILE A 7 -5.65 -2.29 -10.33
CA ILE A 7 -4.36 -1.61 -10.19
C ILE A 7 -4.00 -1.61 -8.72
N ILE A 8 -2.83 -2.17 -8.40
CA ILE A 8 -2.20 -2.06 -7.08
C ILE A 8 -1.07 -1.05 -7.21
N ASP A 9 -1.09 -0.05 -6.35
CA ASP A 9 -0.14 1.04 -6.33
C ASP A 9 0.45 1.12 -4.92
N ILE A 10 1.76 1.00 -4.82
CA ILE A 10 2.50 1.03 -3.54
C ILE A 10 3.50 2.16 -3.68
N THR A 11 3.39 3.14 -2.79
CA THR A 11 4.29 4.30 -2.77
C THR A 11 4.93 4.42 -1.41
N ASP A 12 6.25 4.29 -1.36
CA ASP A 12 7.05 4.48 -0.16
C ASP A 12 7.88 5.76 -0.24
N LYS A 13 8.00 6.45 0.90
CA LYS A 13 8.86 7.62 1.06
C LYS A 13 9.73 7.41 2.28
N GLU A 14 11.03 7.39 2.07
CA GLU A 14 12.02 7.21 3.12
C GLU A 14 12.86 8.46 3.31
N LYS A 15 13.18 8.74 4.57
CA LYS A 15 14.12 9.76 4.99
C LYS A 15 15.20 9.10 5.82
N ILE A 16 16.41 9.12 5.27
CA ILE A 16 17.61 8.58 5.91
C ILE A 16 18.41 9.74 6.49
N ILE A 17 18.77 9.64 7.76
CA ILE A 17 19.64 10.59 8.45
C ILE A 17 20.95 9.89 8.78
N LEU A 18 22.05 10.47 8.31
CA LEU A 18 23.40 10.07 8.67
C LEU A 18 23.95 10.99 9.76
N ASP A 19 24.89 10.49 10.56
CA ASP A 19 25.65 11.32 11.50
C ASP A 19 26.85 12.03 10.83
N GLY A 20 27.64 12.76 11.62
CA GLY A 20 28.82 13.48 11.11
C GLY A 20 29.94 12.59 10.58
N ALA A 21 29.91 11.28 10.84
CA ALA A 21 30.82 10.28 10.31
C ALA A 21 30.24 9.52 9.12
N GLN A 22 29.08 9.97 8.59
CA GLN A 22 28.31 9.30 7.54
C GLN A 22 27.80 7.91 7.93
N VAL A 23 27.68 7.63 9.23
CA VAL A 23 27.09 6.40 9.75
C VAL A 23 25.58 6.57 9.90
N LEU A 24 24.84 5.50 9.65
CA LEU A 24 23.38 5.51 9.76
C LEU A 24 22.94 5.88 11.18
N LYS A 25 22.16 6.96 11.30
CA LYS A 25 21.59 7.43 12.57
C LYS A 25 20.12 7.07 12.71
N GLU A 26 19.33 7.31 11.66
CA GLU A 26 17.88 7.10 11.69
C GLU A 26 17.34 6.84 10.27
N ILE A 27 16.38 5.91 10.17
CA ILE A 27 15.51 5.73 9.01
C ILE A 27 14.10 6.01 9.49
N LYS A 28 13.39 6.90 8.79
CA LYS A 28 11.94 7.10 8.96
C LYS A 28 11.31 7.01 7.60
N GLY A 29 10.29 6.18 7.45
CA GLY A 29 9.52 6.15 6.22
C GLY A 29 8.03 6.10 6.46
N THR A 30 7.30 6.47 5.42
CA THR A 30 5.85 6.33 5.34
C THR A 30 5.51 5.73 4.00
N GLY A 31 4.56 4.81 3.96
CA GLY A 31 4.06 4.23 2.73
C GLY A 31 2.55 4.30 2.61
N THR A 32 2.07 4.18 1.38
CA THR A 32 0.65 4.11 1.05
C THR A 32 0.43 2.94 0.10
N LEU A 33 -0.45 2.01 0.47
CA LEU A 33 -0.96 0.95 -0.38
C LEU A 33 -2.34 1.36 -0.93
N LEU A 34 -2.48 1.35 -2.24
CA LEU A 34 -3.70 1.71 -2.96
C LEU A 34 -4.17 0.54 -3.84
N VAL A 35 -5.43 0.16 -3.68
CA VAL A 35 -6.12 -0.79 -4.57
C VAL A 35 -7.16 -0.01 -5.35
N LYS A 36 -7.07 0.01 -6.68
CA LYS A 36 -7.93 0.81 -7.56
C LYS A 36 -8.75 -0.11 -8.46
N ASN A 37 -10.04 0.20 -8.58
CA ASN A 37 -10.93 -0.39 -9.57
C ASN A 37 -11.12 0.62 -10.71
N PRO A 38 -10.30 0.58 -11.78
CA PRO A 38 -10.41 1.53 -12.88
C PRO A 38 -11.61 1.26 -13.79
N THR A 39 -12.36 0.18 -13.56
CA THR A 39 -13.53 -0.12 -14.37
C THR A 39 -14.62 0.92 -14.14
N GLN A 40 -15.41 1.18 -15.17
CA GLN A 40 -16.53 2.12 -15.10
C GLN A 40 -17.87 1.44 -14.75
N LYS A 41 -17.91 0.10 -14.73
CA LYS A 41 -19.17 -0.65 -14.64
C LYS A 41 -19.14 -1.80 -13.63
N SER A 42 -17.98 -2.43 -13.44
CA SER A 42 -17.89 -3.66 -12.66
C SER A 42 -17.51 -3.37 -11.21
N ARG A 43 -18.27 -3.94 -10.28
CA ARG A 43 -17.95 -3.91 -8.85
C ARG A 43 -17.05 -5.09 -8.52
N LEU A 44 -16.03 -4.84 -7.70
CA LEU A 44 -15.23 -5.87 -7.07
C LEU A 44 -15.80 -6.15 -5.68
N TRP A 45 -15.89 -7.43 -5.31
CA TRP A 45 -16.53 -7.89 -4.10
C TRP A 45 -15.59 -8.86 -3.36
N ASN A 46 -15.66 -8.84 -2.03
CA ASN A 46 -14.88 -9.70 -1.14
C ASN A 46 -13.37 -9.67 -1.43
N LEU A 47 -12.83 -8.48 -1.68
CA LEU A 47 -11.40 -8.30 -1.91
C LEU A 47 -10.61 -8.39 -0.60
N ILE A 48 -9.55 -9.19 -0.63
CA ILE A 48 -8.54 -9.31 0.41
C ILE A 48 -7.19 -9.01 -0.23
N CYS A 49 -6.42 -8.13 0.39
CA CYS A 49 -5.05 -7.83 -0.02
C CYS A 49 -4.08 -8.49 0.95
N ASP A 50 -3.39 -9.53 0.48
CA ASP A 50 -2.35 -10.24 1.24
C ASP A 50 -1.00 -9.58 0.97
N VAL A 51 -0.43 -8.93 1.99
CA VAL A 51 0.90 -8.30 1.93
C VAL A 51 2.04 -9.28 2.17
N LYS A 52 1.74 -10.57 2.43
CA LYS A 52 2.61 -11.72 2.71
C LYS A 52 3.60 -11.56 3.86
N GLU A 53 4.43 -10.53 3.83
CA GLU A 53 5.50 -10.25 4.79
C GLU A 53 5.63 -8.73 5.03
N PRO A 54 4.83 -8.15 5.95
CA PRO A 54 5.09 -6.79 6.42
C PRO A 54 6.35 -6.82 7.30
N VAL A 55 7.48 -6.36 6.76
CA VAL A 55 8.76 -6.25 7.48
C VAL A 55 8.99 -4.79 7.83
N ASN A 56 9.34 -4.50 9.07
CA ASN A 56 9.67 -3.14 9.53
C ASN A 56 8.58 -2.11 9.19
N THR A 57 7.30 -2.50 9.25
CA THR A 57 6.18 -1.56 9.13
C THR A 57 5.26 -1.65 10.34
N ASN A 58 4.34 -0.71 10.45
CA ASN A 58 3.22 -0.78 11.39
C ASN A 58 1.96 -1.43 10.78
N LEU A 59 2.09 -2.18 9.67
CA LEU A 59 0.96 -2.96 9.15
C LEU A 59 0.66 -4.12 10.11
N ASP A 60 -0.36 -3.93 10.94
CA ASP A 60 -0.73 -4.86 12.02
C ASP A 60 -1.27 -6.22 11.53
N SER A 61 -1.59 -6.35 10.24
CA SER A 61 -2.14 -7.56 9.63
C SER A 61 -1.51 -7.84 8.28
N LYS A 62 -1.24 -9.13 8.03
CA LYS A 62 -0.84 -9.65 6.70
C LYS A 62 -1.96 -9.57 5.69
N GLU A 63 -3.20 -9.64 6.16
CA GLU A 63 -4.39 -9.55 5.31
C GLU A 63 -5.10 -8.23 5.59
N LEU A 64 -5.21 -7.41 4.56
CA LEU A 64 -5.98 -6.18 4.58
C LEU A 64 -7.33 -6.44 3.92
N SER A 65 -8.39 -6.32 4.71
CA SER A 65 -9.75 -6.41 4.18
C SER A 65 -10.06 -5.15 3.38
N VAL A 66 -10.14 -5.31 2.06
CA VAL A 66 -10.53 -4.26 1.11
C VAL A 66 -12.05 -4.23 0.94
N GLY A 67 -12.70 -5.39 1.10
CA GLY A 67 -14.15 -5.52 1.08
C GLY A 67 -14.72 -5.32 -0.32
N THR A 68 -15.55 -4.29 -0.49
CA THR A 68 -16.21 -3.97 -1.76
C THR A 68 -15.60 -2.71 -2.38
N LEU A 69 -15.22 -2.79 -3.65
CA LEU A 69 -14.76 -1.64 -4.43
C LEU A 69 -15.69 -1.39 -5.61
N ASN A 70 -16.45 -0.28 -5.57
CA ASN A 70 -17.28 0.11 -6.70
C ASN A 70 -16.44 0.61 -7.88
N PRO A 71 -17.02 0.70 -9.09
CA PRO A 71 -16.36 1.34 -10.22
C PRO A 71 -15.74 2.68 -9.83
N THR A 72 -14.52 2.93 -10.29
CA THR A 72 -13.74 4.17 -10.06
C THR A 72 -13.37 4.46 -8.60
N GLN A 73 -13.71 3.59 -7.65
CA GLN A 73 -13.31 3.73 -6.26
C GLN A 73 -11.92 3.14 -6.00
N ASN A 74 -11.29 3.66 -4.95
CA ASN A 74 -10.00 3.23 -4.45
C ASN A 74 -10.09 2.88 -2.97
N PHE A 75 -9.37 1.86 -2.56
CA PHE A 75 -9.03 1.60 -1.17
C PHE A 75 -7.61 2.11 -0.94
N ALA A 76 -7.38 2.78 0.18
CA ALA A 76 -6.07 3.29 0.58
C ALA A 76 -5.76 2.85 2.01
N LYS A 77 -4.52 2.42 2.24
CA LYS A 77 -3.99 2.10 3.56
C LYS A 77 -2.62 2.73 3.70
N ASP A 78 -2.52 3.72 4.58
CA ASP A 78 -1.25 4.31 4.97
C ASP A 78 -0.59 3.47 6.07
N TYR A 79 0.75 3.44 6.05
CA TYR A 79 1.59 2.78 7.03
C TYR A 79 2.90 3.54 7.27
N GLU A 80 3.54 3.25 8.40
CA GLU A 80 4.88 3.73 8.75
C GLU A 80 5.90 2.63 8.51
N ILE A 81 7.11 3.03 8.10
CA ILE A 81 8.29 2.19 7.95
C ILE A 81 9.23 2.54 9.10
N LYS A 82 9.67 1.51 9.83
CA LYS A 82 10.47 1.57 11.06
C LYS A 82 11.93 1.21 10.82
#